data_AF-A0A4E0RF46-F1
#
_entry.id   AF-A0A4E0RF46-F1
#
_cell.length_a   1.000
_cell.length_b   1.000
_cell.length_c   1.000
_cell.angle_alpha   90.00
_cell.angle_beta   90.00
_cell.angle_gamma   90.00
#
_symmetry.space_group_name_H-M   'P 1'
#
loop_
_entity.id
_entity.type
_entity.pdbx_description
1 polymer ?
#
loop_
_entity_poly.entity_id
_entity_poly.type
_entity_poly.pdbx_seq_one_letter_code
_entity_poly.pdbx_strand_id
1 'polypeptide(L)'
;MRSYRNQPSDNDPILKTKSGVSPEDPPVSFTGLFRYADGKDTTCVVFGIILFAAVGLSLPLNTYFFRDEINKFLLPTFTENAAQTIVIQFSCLGAAVFVVAFAASALLDISSKRQLHRIRLKYFKAVLRQDIPWFDERSSGELIGKLSDCIDTIELGIGKKIGEFFQNITGFLAGIIIAFYVGWKLTLVACCTLPVVAAVFIAFAFVMKIFTRKEILAYARAGSISGEVFTAVRTIVAFGGEKKELDRYTQELSKAEKVGIQKSLAVGGVDGCIGLSVYSAAALIFWYGFRLIDTEGYDAGSVVLVFINILLGSIFLGNALPSMQYFLSAKTAAQNIYGTIERVPPIDKDGEGVILNNFHGNIQFQNVSFVYPTRPEVKILENFNLTLKSGQTVALVGPSGSGKSTIVHMLQRYYDAAAGNILIEGTDICELDLKAYRAQIGCVQQEPILFEGTIADNIRMGKLDATEEEIEEAAKKANAHEFISNLPEVVLVIA
;
A
#
# COMPACT_ATOMS: atom_id res chain seq x y z
N MET A 1 44.07 -6.90 -26.93
CA MET A 1 44.54 -8.29 -27.11
C MET A 1 45.34 -8.69 -25.86
N ARG A 2 44.69 -9.36 -24.91
CA ARG A 2 45.25 -10.25 -23.88
C ARG A 2 44.08 -10.78 -23.05
N SER A 3 43.55 -11.91 -23.49
CA SER A 3 42.59 -12.72 -22.74
C SER A 3 43.36 -13.59 -21.75
N TYR A 4 43.08 -13.45 -20.46
CA TYR A 4 43.22 -14.55 -19.51
C TYR A 4 41.85 -14.73 -18.87
N ARG A 5 41.09 -15.64 -19.47
CA ARG A 5 39.79 -16.10 -19.00
C ARG A 5 40.08 -17.32 -18.14
N ASN A 6 40.37 -17.12 -16.86
CA ASN A 6 40.24 -18.19 -15.89
C ASN A 6 38.74 -18.42 -15.72
N GLN A 7 38.24 -19.51 -16.27
CA GLN A 7 36.92 -20.03 -15.89
C GLN A 7 36.98 -20.42 -14.41
N PRO A 8 36.04 -19.98 -13.56
CA PRO A 8 35.95 -20.52 -12.22
C PRO A 8 35.58 -22.01 -12.32
N SER A 9 36.31 -22.84 -11.61
CA SER A 9 35.99 -24.27 -11.46
C SER A 9 34.64 -24.44 -10.77
N ASP A 10 33.75 -25.26 -11.34
CA ASP A 10 32.41 -25.61 -10.82
C ASP A 10 32.38 -26.25 -9.41
N ASN A 11 33.53 -26.37 -8.73
CA ASN A 11 33.68 -27.01 -7.42
C ASN A 11 33.94 -26.04 -6.26
N ASP A 12 33.76 -24.73 -6.44
CA ASP A 12 33.92 -23.76 -5.35
C ASP A 12 32.65 -23.72 -4.47
N PRO A 13 32.70 -24.18 -3.19
CA PRO A 13 31.52 -24.25 -2.34
C PRO A 13 30.92 -22.88 -1.98
N ILE A 14 31.67 -21.79 -2.20
CA ILE A 14 31.28 -20.41 -1.91
C ILE A 14 30.27 -19.87 -2.94
N LEU A 15 30.27 -20.40 -4.17
CA LEU A 15 29.37 -19.95 -5.25
C LEU A 15 27.97 -20.63 -5.21
N LYS A 16 27.71 -21.48 -4.22
CA LYS A 16 26.42 -22.20 -4.05
C LYS A 16 25.41 -21.51 -3.14
N THR A 17 25.60 -20.25 -2.77
CA THR A 17 24.51 -19.47 -2.18
C THR A 17 23.49 -19.18 -3.28
N LYS A 18 22.43 -20.01 -3.28
CA LYS A 18 21.21 -19.88 -4.09
C LYS A 18 20.94 -18.42 -4.44
N SER A 19 20.78 -18.13 -5.73
CA SER A 19 20.08 -16.95 -6.22
C SER A 19 18.78 -16.80 -5.42
N GLY A 20 18.79 -15.93 -4.43
CA GLY A 20 17.68 -15.70 -3.52
C GLY A 20 16.57 -14.99 -4.26
N VAL A 21 15.73 -15.74 -4.96
CA VAL A 21 14.32 -15.35 -5.02
C VAL A 21 13.90 -15.30 -3.55
N SER A 22 13.71 -14.09 -3.03
CA SER A 22 13.20 -13.88 -1.69
C SER A 22 11.98 -14.80 -1.52
N PRO A 23 11.92 -15.63 -0.47
CA PRO A 23 10.75 -16.47 -0.26
C PRO A 23 9.53 -15.54 -0.26
N GLU A 24 8.57 -15.78 -1.17
CA GLU A 24 7.33 -15.01 -1.17
C GLU A 24 6.75 -15.07 0.24
N ASP A 25 6.54 -13.89 0.85
CA ASP A 25 6.01 -13.78 2.21
C ASP A 25 4.72 -14.62 2.31
N PRO A 26 4.45 -15.31 3.42
CA PRO A 26 3.29 -16.19 3.50
C PRO A 26 1.98 -15.42 3.25
N PRO A 27 1.01 -16.01 2.53
CA PRO A 27 -0.21 -15.32 2.16
C PRO A 27 -1.03 -14.96 3.41
N VAL A 28 -1.42 -13.69 3.52
CA VAL A 28 -2.23 -13.20 4.64
C VAL A 28 -3.68 -13.66 4.48
N SER A 29 -4.29 -14.20 5.53
CA SER A 29 -5.73 -14.53 5.53
C SER A 29 -6.58 -13.26 5.69
N PHE A 30 -7.87 -13.31 5.36
CA PHE A 30 -8.75 -12.15 5.52
C PHE A 30 -8.85 -11.70 7.00
N THR A 31 -8.88 -12.66 7.94
CA THR A 31 -8.80 -12.35 9.37
C THR A 31 -7.42 -11.84 9.79
N GLY A 32 -6.37 -12.25 9.07
CA GLY A 32 -5.01 -11.77 9.26
C GLY A 32 -4.85 -10.27 9.00
N LEU A 33 -5.70 -9.66 8.17
CA LEU A 33 -5.73 -8.21 7.96
C LEU A 33 -5.99 -7.41 9.25
N PHE A 34 -6.74 -8.01 10.18
CA PHE A 34 -7.11 -7.38 11.45
C PHE A 34 -6.18 -7.77 12.61
N ARG A 35 -5.00 -8.35 12.33
CA ARG A 35 -4.06 -8.82 13.37
C ARG A 35 -3.59 -7.71 14.32
N TYR A 36 -3.62 -6.46 13.87
CA TYR A 36 -3.23 -5.28 14.67
C TYR A 36 -4.41 -4.52 15.29
N ALA A 37 -5.62 -5.08 15.23
CA ALA A 37 -6.79 -4.56 15.93
C ALA A 37 -6.71 -4.86 17.44
N ASP A 38 -6.87 -3.84 18.28
CA ASP A 38 -7.09 -4.06 19.71
C ASP A 38 -8.56 -4.45 19.97
N GLY A 39 -8.89 -4.89 21.18
CA GLY A 39 -10.28 -5.27 21.54
C GLY A 39 -11.31 -4.16 21.24
N LYS A 40 -10.96 -2.88 21.46
CA LYS A 40 -11.81 -1.74 21.08
C LYS A 40 -12.05 -1.66 19.57
N ASP A 41 -11.01 -1.93 18.79
CA ASP A 41 -11.05 -1.84 17.33
C ASP A 41 -11.90 -2.99 16.76
N THR A 42 -11.78 -4.19 17.34
CA THR A 42 -12.66 -5.33 17.03
C THR A 42 -14.11 -5.00 17.34
N THR A 43 -14.41 -4.39 18.50
CA THR A 43 -15.79 -3.98 18.80
C THR A 43 -16.31 -2.94 17.81
N CYS A 44 -15.50 -1.94 17.45
CA CYS A 44 -15.89 -0.94 16.44
C CYS A 44 -16.14 -1.58 15.07
N VAL A 45 -15.35 -2.57 14.66
CA VAL A 45 -15.54 -3.28 13.38
C VAL A 45 -16.84 -4.07 13.39
N VAL A 46 -17.09 -4.85 14.45
CA VAL A 46 -18.31 -5.67 14.56
C VAL A 46 -19.56 -4.78 14.59
N PHE A 47 -19.61 -3.78 15.45
CA PHE A 47 -20.75 -2.84 15.51
C PHE A 47 -20.88 -2.03 14.23
N GLY A 48 -19.77 -1.58 13.64
CA GLY A 48 -19.76 -0.87 12.37
C GLY A 48 -20.38 -1.68 11.24
N ILE A 49 -20.01 -2.96 11.10
CA ILE A 49 -20.59 -3.88 10.09
C ILE A 49 -22.10 -4.06 10.33
N ILE A 50 -22.52 -4.26 11.57
CA ILE A 50 -23.95 -4.41 11.91
C ILE A 50 -24.73 -3.14 11.53
N LEU A 51 -24.20 -1.95 11.85
CA LEU A 51 -24.86 -0.70 11.50
C LEU A 51 -24.87 -0.47 9.98
N PHE A 52 -23.80 -0.79 9.26
CA PHE A 52 -23.79 -0.74 7.79
C PHE A 52 -24.80 -1.69 7.16
N ALA A 53 -24.98 -2.90 7.71
CA ALA A 53 -26.04 -3.80 7.30
C ALA A 53 -27.42 -3.19 7.55
N ALA A 54 -27.64 -2.54 8.70
CA ALA A 54 -28.88 -1.83 9.01
C ALA A 54 -29.13 -0.64 8.05
N VAL A 55 -28.09 0.10 7.67
CA VAL A 55 -28.19 1.14 6.62
C VAL A 55 -28.60 0.50 5.28
N GLY A 56 -28.10 -0.70 4.96
CA GLY A 56 -28.49 -1.44 3.76
C GLY A 56 -29.99 -1.75 3.70
N LEU A 57 -30.61 -2.03 4.86
CA LEU A 57 -32.05 -2.28 4.97
C LEU A 57 -32.92 -1.02 4.78
N SER A 58 -32.35 0.16 4.99
CA SER A 58 -33.11 1.41 4.99
C SER A 58 -33.83 1.69 3.67
N LEU A 59 -33.17 1.46 2.53
CA LEU A 59 -33.71 1.80 1.20
C LEU A 59 -34.83 0.83 0.75
N PRO A 60 -34.71 -0.50 0.93
CA PRO A 60 -35.82 -1.42 0.73
C PRO A 60 -37.03 -1.16 1.65
N LEU A 61 -36.76 -0.85 2.93
CA LEU A 61 -37.83 -0.50 3.88
C LEU A 61 -38.52 0.81 3.50
N ASN A 62 -37.77 1.81 3.07
CA ASN A 62 -38.31 3.07 2.55
C ASN A 62 -39.25 2.82 1.36
N THR A 63 -38.86 1.90 0.46
CA THR A 63 -39.70 1.50 -0.68
C THR A 63 -40.97 0.79 -0.23
N TYR A 64 -40.91 0.00 0.84
CA TYR A 64 -42.08 -0.64 1.44
C TYR A 64 -43.08 0.39 1.98
N PHE A 65 -42.64 1.38 2.74
CA PHE A 65 -43.52 2.46 3.18
C PHE A 65 -44.06 3.26 2.00
N PHE A 66 -43.24 3.54 0.99
CA PHE A 66 -43.64 4.27 -0.20
C PHE A 66 -44.77 3.57 -0.99
N ARG A 67 -44.81 2.23 -1.00
CA ARG A 67 -45.93 1.48 -1.59
C ARG A 67 -47.27 1.84 -0.95
N ASP A 68 -47.32 1.83 0.37
CA ASP A 68 -48.57 2.08 1.10
C ASP A 68 -49.07 3.50 0.84
N GLU A 69 -48.15 4.45 0.66
CA GLU A 69 -48.50 5.83 0.33
C GLU A 69 -49.03 5.98 -1.11
N ILE A 70 -48.43 5.31 -2.10
CA ILE A 70 -48.98 5.29 -3.47
C ILE A 70 -50.43 4.81 -3.45
N ASN A 71 -50.70 3.74 -2.70
CA ASN A 71 -52.05 3.18 -2.61
C ASN A 71 -53.04 4.16 -1.95
N LYS A 72 -52.61 4.92 -0.93
CA LYS A 72 -53.45 5.94 -0.27
C LYS A 72 -53.68 7.17 -1.15
N PHE A 73 -52.71 7.60 -1.95
CA PHE A 73 -52.87 8.73 -2.87
C PHE A 73 -53.90 8.47 -3.96
N LEU A 74 -54.10 7.22 -4.33
CA LEU A 74 -55.10 6.81 -5.33
C LEU A 74 -56.53 6.77 -4.77
N LEU A 75 -56.71 6.91 -3.44
CA LEU A 75 -58.02 6.94 -2.81
C LEU A 75 -58.58 8.38 -2.77
N PRO A 76 -59.89 8.58 -3.06
CA PRO A 76 -60.52 9.90 -3.03
C PRO A 76 -60.63 10.50 -1.61
N THR A 77 -60.26 9.76 -0.57
CA THR A 77 -60.26 10.17 0.84
C THR A 77 -58.92 10.74 1.33
N PHE A 78 -57.99 11.05 0.42
CA PHE A 78 -56.71 11.65 0.81
C PHE A 78 -56.92 13.04 1.43
N THR A 79 -56.51 13.19 2.69
CA THR A 79 -56.65 14.44 3.47
C THR A 79 -55.30 15.09 3.74
N GLU A 80 -55.29 16.39 3.99
CA GLU A 80 -54.08 17.14 4.36
C GLU A 80 -53.36 16.53 5.60
N ASN A 81 -54.14 16.01 6.57
CA ASN A 81 -53.61 15.34 7.76
C ASN A 81 -52.85 14.04 7.42
N ALA A 82 -53.29 13.30 6.40
CA ALA A 82 -52.58 12.11 5.93
C ALA A 82 -51.23 12.51 5.31
N ALA A 83 -51.21 13.58 4.50
CA ALA A 83 -49.97 14.12 3.93
C ALA A 83 -48.95 14.54 5.00
N GLN A 84 -49.40 15.26 6.04
CA GLN A 84 -48.52 15.68 7.15
C GLN A 84 -47.94 14.46 7.90
N THR A 85 -48.75 13.42 8.13
CA THR A 85 -48.30 12.20 8.80
C THR A 85 -47.19 11.50 8.00
N ILE A 86 -47.33 11.43 6.67
CA ILE A 86 -46.31 10.86 5.77
C ILE A 86 -45.01 11.65 5.88
N VAL A 87 -45.09 12.97 5.77
CA VAL A 87 -43.89 13.84 5.85
C VAL A 87 -43.16 13.65 7.17
N ILE A 88 -43.87 13.56 8.29
CA ILE A 88 -43.28 13.31 9.60
C ILE A 88 -42.59 11.94 9.64
N GLN A 89 -43.24 10.88 9.15
CA GLN A 89 -42.67 9.53 9.13
C GLN A 89 -41.39 9.43 8.30
N PHE A 90 -41.38 9.99 7.08
CA PHE A 90 -40.19 10.01 6.22
C PHE A 90 -39.08 10.89 6.80
N SER A 91 -39.43 12.00 7.47
CA SER A 91 -38.45 12.85 8.16
C SER A 91 -37.81 12.13 9.34
N CYS A 92 -38.59 11.41 10.15
CA CYS A 92 -38.09 10.58 11.26
C CYS A 92 -37.21 9.43 10.75
N LEU A 93 -37.61 8.76 9.67
CA LEU A 93 -36.81 7.70 9.04
C LEU A 93 -35.48 8.26 8.51
N GLY A 94 -35.51 9.39 7.80
CA GLY A 94 -34.31 10.05 7.29
C GLY A 94 -33.34 10.46 8.41
N ALA A 95 -33.86 11.05 9.49
CA ALA A 95 -33.05 11.40 10.67
C ALA A 95 -32.43 10.16 11.34
N ALA A 96 -33.20 9.08 11.47
CA ALA A 96 -32.70 7.82 12.04
C ALA A 96 -31.60 7.21 11.15
N VAL A 97 -31.81 7.13 9.84
CA VAL A 97 -30.82 6.61 8.88
C VAL A 97 -29.56 7.46 8.89
N PHE A 98 -29.67 8.79 8.98
CA PHE A 98 -28.53 9.69 9.10
C PHE A 98 -27.66 9.37 10.32
N VAL A 99 -28.27 9.24 11.51
CA VAL A 99 -27.55 8.92 12.74
C VAL A 99 -26.88 7.56 12.66
N VAL A 100 -27.58 6.54 12.15
CA VAL A 100 -27.04 5.18 12.00
C VAL A 100 -25.90 5.14 10.98
N ALA A 101 -26.05 5.80 9.82
CA ALA A 101 -25.03 5.84 8.78
C ALA A 101 -23.77 6.62 9.22
N PHE A 102 -23.97 7.72 9.95
CA PHE A 102 -22.87 8.47 10.54
C PHE A 102 -22.12 7.62 11.57
N ALA A 103 -22.84 6.97 12.49
CA ALA A 103 -22.23 6.09 13.49
C ALA A 103 -21.50 4.89 12.85
N ALA A 104 -22.09 4.27 11.83
CA ALA A 104 -21.48 3.16 11.09
C ALA A 104 -20.15 3.57 10.45
N SER A 105 -20.17 4.70 9.74
CA SER A 105 -18.97 5.23 9.07
C SER A 105 -17.90 5.65 10.07
N ALA A 106 -18.29 6.37 11.14
CA ALA A 106 -17.37 6.82 12.18
C ALA A 106 -16.67 5.66 12.89
N LEU A 107 -17.40 4.58 13.25
CA LEU A 107 -16.81 3.43 13.94
C LEU A 107 -15.77 2.70 13.07
N LEU A 108 -16.06 2.48 11.78
CA LEU A 108 -15.12 1.82 10.87
C LEU A 108 -13.91 2.71 10.59
N ASP A 109 -14.10 4.00 10.33
CA ASP A 109 -13.00 4.93 10.03
C ASP A 109 -12.09 5.17 11.24
N ILE A 110 -12.65 5.25 12.46
CA ILE A 110 -11.85 5.36 13.68
C ILE A 110 -11.02 4.09 13.87
N SER A 111 -11.61 2.91 13.65
CA SER A 111 -10.91 1.63 13.78
C SER A 111 -9.80 1.47 12.75
N SER A 112 -10.08 1.78 11.47
CA SER A 112 -9.09 1.69 10.39
C SER A 112 -7.91 2.63 10.63
N LYS A 113 -8.17 3.89 11.02
CA LYS A 113 -7.10 4.89 11.29
C LYS A 113 -6.22 4.52 12.49
N ARG A 114 -6.79 3.93 13.54
CA ARG A 114 -6.00 3.46 14.69
C ARG A 114 -5.10 2.30 14.33
N GLN A 115 -5.62 1.34 13.56
CA GLN A 115 -4.81 0.22 13.05
C GLN A 115 -3.73 0.71 12.08
N LEU A 116 -4.08 1.63 11.17
CA LEU A 116 -3.18 2.29 10.23
C LEU A 116 -1.97 2.90 10.95
N HIS A 117 -2.21 3.68 12.00
CA HIS A 117 -1.17 4.30 12.80
C HIS A 117 -0.22 3.27 13.43
N ARG A 118 -0.77 2.18 14.02
CA ARG A 118 0.05 1.10 14.60
C ARG A 118 0.88 0.37 13.54
N ILE A 119 0.28 0.09 12.37
CA ILE A 119 0.96 -0.58 11.26
C ILE A 119 2.13 0.29 10.76
N ARG A 120 1.91 1.59 10.55
CA ARG A 120 2.97 2.54 10.13
C ARG A 120 4.15 2.55 11.10
N LEU A 121 3.89 2.65 12.41
CA LEU A 121 4.95 2.64 13.43
C LEU A 121 5.71 1.32 13.48
N LYS A 122 5.00 0.18 13.42
CA LYS A 122 5.63 -1.15 13.43
C LYS A 122 6.46 -1.39 12.17
N TYR A 123 5.94 -1.02 11.01
CA TYR A 123 6.66 -1.13 9.74
C TYR A 123 7.91 -0.26 9.75
N PHE A 124 7.81 1.01 10.14
CA PHE A 124 8.97 1.90 10.21
C PHE A 124 10.05 1.37 11.17
N LYS A 125 9.64 0.89 12.36
CA LYS A 125 10.56 0.24 13.31
C LYS A 125 11.22 -1.00 12.72
N ALA A 126 10.45 -1.83 12.02
CA ALA A 126 10.96 -3.06 11.41
C ALA A 126 11.93 -2.77 10.26
N VAL A 127 11.65 -1.77 9.42
CA VAL A 127 12.56 -1.32 8.35
C VAL A 127 13.89 -0.87 8.97
N LEU A 128 13.87 -0.05 10.01
CA LEU A 128 15.11 0.40 10.69
C LEU A 128 15.90 -0.74 11.37
N ARG A 129 15.31 -1.91 11.59
CA ARG A 129 15.98 -3.09 12.16
C ARG A 129 16.70 -3.93 11.10
N GLN A 130 16.31 -3.83 9.82
CA GLN A 130 16.85 -4.66 8.75
C GLN A 130 18.35 -4.44 8.52
N ASP A 131 19.00 -5.47 7.99
CA ASP A 131 20.41 -5.51 7.63
C ASP A 131 20.70 -4.78 6.30
N ILE A 132 21.94 -4.32 6.11
CA ILE A 132 22.34 -3.58 4.89
C ILE A 132 22.12 -4.37 3.59
N PRO A 133 22.41 -5.68 3.50
CA PRO A 133 22.06 -6.47 2.32
C PRO A 133 20.61 -6.35 1.88
N TRP A 134 19.68 -6.26 2.83
CA TRP A 134 18.25 -6.10 2.52
C TRP A 134 17.94 -4.74 1.88
N PHE A 135 18.68 -3.69 2.26
CA PHE A 135 18.59 -2.35 1.68
C PHE A 135 19.26 -2.27 0.31
N ASP A 136 20.36 -2.99 0.06
CA ASP A 136 21.03 -2.97 -1.25
C ASP A 136 20.15 -3.51 -2.39
N GLU A 137 19.22 -4.40 -2.05
CA GLU A 137 18.24 -4.97 -2.99
C GLU A 137 17.03 -4.05 -3.23
N ARG A 138 16.82 -3.02 -2.40
CA ARG A 138 15.58 -2.24 -2.36
C ARG A 138 15.84 -0.75 -2.49
N SER A 139 15.11 -0.10 -3.38
CA SER A 139 15.21 1.35 -3.51
C SER A 139 14.53 2.06 -2.33
N SER A 140 15.04 3.22 -1.94
CA SER A 140 14.39 4.09 -0.94
C SER A 140 12.96 4.46 -1.36
N GLY A 141 12.73 4.69 -2.66
CA GLY A 141 11.41 4.95 -3.23
C GLY A 141 10.41 3.81 -3.01
N GLU A 142 10.85 2.54 -3.11
CA GLU A 142 10.00 1.38 -2.82
C GLU A 142 9.55 1.38 -1.35
N LEU A 143 10.47 1.66 -0.41
CA LEU A 143 10.17 1.67 1.02
C LEU A 143 9.21 2.80 1.40
N ILE A 144 9.37 3.97 0.77
CA ILE A 144 8.46 5.11 0.93
C ILE A 144 7.08 4.79 0.35
N GLY A 145 7.02 4.21 -0.85
CA GLY A 145 5.75 3.79 -1.46
C GLY A 145 5.02 2.72 -0.64
N LYS A 146 5.75 1.82 0.02
CA LYS A 146 5.19 0.88 0.99
C LYS A 146 4.60 1.59 2.22
N LEU A 147 5.29 2.60 2.76
CA LEU A 147 4.81 3.35 3.94
C LEU A 147 3.56 4.18 3.66
N SER A 148 3.37 4.63 2.41
CA SER A 148 2.21 5.40 1.97
C SER A 148 1.17 4.51 1.27
N ASP A 149 1.32 4.24 -0.02
CA ASP A 149 0.30 3.65 -0.88
C ASP A 149 -0.16 2.25 -0.44
N CYS A 150 0.78 1.39 -0.04
CA CYS A 150 0.43 0.02 0.39
C CYS A 150 -0.36 0.04 1.70
N ILE A 151 0.06 0.87 2.64
CA ILE A 151 -0.58 0.96 3.94
C ILE A 151 -1.97 1.65 3.83
N ASP A 152 -2.13 2.64 2.95
CA ASP A 152 -3.43 3.25 2.64
C ASP A 152 -4.38 2.25 1.93
N THR A 153 -3.83 1.38 1.08
CA THR A 153 -4.61 0.28 0.47
C THR A 153 -5.14 -0.69 1.53
N ILE A 154 -4.34 -1.00 2.57
CA ILE A 154 -4.79 -1.81 3.70
C ILE A 154 -5.92 -1.09 4.46
N GLU A 155 -5.78 0.21 4.73
CA GLU A 155 -6.81 1.03 5.40
C GLU A 155 -8.16 0.93 4.70
N LEU A 156 -8.17 1.11 3.37
CA LEU A 156 -9.40 1.05 2.57
C LEU A 156 -10.07 -0.32 2.68
N GLY A 157 -9.28 -1.41 2.68
CA GLY A 157 -9.79 -2.77 2.76
C GLY A 157 -10.39 -3.14 4.12
N ILE A 158 -9.79 -2.67 5.22
CA ILE A 158 -10.26 -2.97 6.59
C ILE A 158 -11.28 -1.96 7.13
N GLY A 159 -11.41 -0.80 6.48
CA GLY A 159 -12.27 0.31 6.88
C GLY A 159 -13.57 0.38 6.08
N LYS A 160 -13.83 1.52 5.43
CA LYS A 160 -15.13 1.81 4.80
C LYS A 160 -15.60 0.76 3.79
N LYS A 161 -14.70 0.13 3.02
CA LYS A 161 -15.11 -0.82 1.95
C LYS A 161 -15.73 -2.11 2.48
N ILE A 162 -15.33 -2.57 3.67
CA ILE A 162 -16.00 -3.73 4.29
C ILE A 162 -17.44 -3.37 4.68
N GLY A 163 -17.66 -2.17 5.22
CA GLY A 163 -19.00 -1.65 5.54
C GLY A 163 -19.88 -1.53 4.29
N GLU A 164 -19.38 -0.86 3.25
CA GLU A 164 -20.11 -0.70 1.98
C GLU A 164 -20.46 -2.05 1.34
N PHE A 165 -19.59 -3.06 1.44
CA PHE A 165 -19.89 -4.40 0.96
C PHE A 165 -21.09 -5.03 1.69
N PHE A 166 -21.08 -5.02 3.03
CA PHE A 166 -22.19 -5.57 3.81
C PHE A 166 -23.49 -4.77 3.64
N GLN A 167 -23.40 -3.44 3.52
CA GLN A 167 -24.54 -2.58 3.21
C GLN A 167 -25.20 -2.99 1.88
N ASN A 168 -24.39 -3.15 0.83
CA ASN A 168 -24.89 -3.50 -0.50
C ASN A 168 -25.49 -4.92 -0.54
N ILE A 169 -24.81 -5.92 0.04
CA ILE A 169 -25.34 -7.29 0.09
C ILE A 169 -26.65 -7.35 0.89
N THR A 170 -26.71 -6.68 2.04
CA THR A 170 -27.91 -6.66 2.88
C THR A 170 -29.06 -5.93 2.18
N GLY A 171 -28.79 -4.80 1.53
CA GLY A 171 -29.80 -4.07 0.74
C GLY A 171 -30.34 -4.87 -0.44
N PHE A 172 -29.47 -5.62 -1.14
CA PHE A 172 -29.87 -6.52 -2.22
C PHE A 172 -30.80 -7.64 -1.72
N LEU A 173 -30.37 -8.36 -0.67
CA LEU A 173 -31.14 -9.46 -0.10
C LEU A 173 -32.49 -8.98 0.44
N ALA A 174 -32.49 -7.87 1.19
CA ALA A 174 -33.71 -7.30 1.75
C ALA A 174 -34.66 -6.79 0.67
N GLY A 175 -34.16 -6.14 -0.38
CA GLY A 175 -34.96 -5.71 -1.53
C GLY A 175 -35.69 -6.87 -2.20
N ILE A 176 -34.99 -7.98 -2.44
CA ILE A 176 -35.58 -9.19 -3.02
C ILE A 176 -36.60 -9.83 -2.08
N ILE A 177 -36.25 -10.00 -0.79
CA ILE A 177 -37.15 -10.62 0.20
C ILE A 177 -38.45 -9.83 0.34
N ILE A 178 -38.36 -8.50 0.46
CA ILE A 178 -39.53 -7.61 0.56
C ILE A 178 -40.36 -7.67 -0.73
N ALA A 179 -39.72 -7.70 -1.90
CA ALA A 179 -40.44 -7.83 -3.18
C ALA A 179 -41.22 -9.16 -3.25
N PHE A 180 -40.60 -10.29 -2.88
CA PHE A 180 -41.26 -11.60 -2.87
C PHE A 180 -42.43 -11.66 -1.89
N TYR A 181 -42.29 -11.02 -0.71
CA TYR A 181 -43.35 -10.95 0.27
C TYR A 181 -44.59 -10.20 -0.26
N VAL A 182 -44.38 -9.12 -1.00
CA VAL A 182 -45.47 -8.28 -1.53
C VAL A 182 -46.11 -8.88 -2.78
N GLY A 183 -45.32 -9.46 -3.68
CA GLY A 183 -45.80 -9.79 -5.01
C GLY A 183 -45.01 -10.89 -5.71
N TRP A 184 -45.02 -12.11 -5.16
CA TRP A 184 -44.19 -13.22 -5.63
C TRP A 184 -44.26 -13.50 -7.15
N LYS A 185 -45.43 -13.41 -7.81
CA LYS A 185 -45.57 -13.61 -9.26
C LYS A 185 -44.84 -12.54 -10.08
N LEU A 186 -45.01 -11.28 -9.72
CA LEU A 186 -44.35 -10.15 -10.39
C LEU A 186 -42.84 -10.17 -10.11
N THR A 187 -42.45 -10.50 -8.88
CA THR A 187 -41.05 -10.64 -8.50
C THR A 187 -40.37 -11.77 -9.27
N LEU A 188 -41.03 -12.91 -9.51
CA LEU A 188 -40.47 -13.99 -10.35
C LEU A 188 -40.15 -13.51 -11.77
N VAL A 189 -41.08 -12.81 -12.42
CA VAL A 189 -40.85 -12.26 -13.77
C VAL A 189 -39.69 -11.27 -13.77
N ALA A 190 -39.62 -10.44 -12.74
CA ALA A 190 -38.56 -9.46 -12.60
C ALA A 190 -37.20 -10.11 -12.26
N CYS A 191 -37.18 -11.21 -11.49
CA CYS A 191 -35.99 -12.03 -11.28
C CYS A 191 -35.47 -12.65 -12.58
N CYS A 192 -36.33 -12.96 -13.56
CA CYS A 192 -35.88 -13.41 -14.88
C CYS A 192 -35.06 -12.35 -15.64
N THR A 193 -35.19 -11.07 -15.30
CA THR A 193 -34.37 -9.99 -15.89
C THR A 193 -33.01 -9.83 -15.22
N LEU A 194 -32.83 -10.29 -13.98
CA LEU A 194 -31.57 -10.16 -13.23
C LEU A 194 -30.37 -10.83 -13.93
N PRO A 195 -30.47 -12.06 -14.50
CA PRO A 195 -29.36 -12.66 -15.25
C PRO A 195 -28.91 -11.83 -16.46
N VAL A 196 -29.85 -11.18 -17.15
CA VAL A 196 -29.55 -10.32 -18.31
C VAL A 196 -28.79 -9.08 -17.84
N VAL A 197 -29.29 -8.41 -16.80
CA VAL A 197 -28.64 -7.24 -16.21
C VAL A 197 -27.23 -7.61 -15.71
N ALA A 198 -27.11 -8.73 -14.98
CA ALA A 198 -25.83 -9.23 -14.48
C ALA A 198 -24.85 -9.53 -15.62
N ALA A 199 -25.29 -10.15 -16.72
CA ALA A 199 -24.44 -10.42 -17.88
C ALA A 199 -23.87 -9.13 -18.51
N VAL A 200 -24.69 -8.07 -18.60
CA VAL A 200 -24.23 -6.77 -19.13
C VAL A 200 -23.24 -6.11 -18.17
N PHE A 201 -23.49 -6.14 -16.85
CA PHE A 201 -22.54 -5.63 -15.84
C PHE A 201 -21.21 -6.41 -15.83
N ILE A 202 -21.25 -7.72 -16.04
CA ILE A 202 -20.04 -8.54 -16.19
C ILE A 202 -19.28 -8.13 -17.45
N ALA A 203 -19.98 -7.96 -18.58
CA ALA A 203 -19.36 -7.48 -19.81
C ALA A 203 -18.71 -6.09 -19.62
N PHE A 204 -19.36 -5.18 -18.88
CA PHE A 204 -18.81 -3.89 -18.50
C PHE A 204 -17.50 -4.02 -17.73
N ALA A 205 -17.46 -4.86 -16.69
CA ALA A 205 -16.26 -5.09 -15.90
C ALA A 205 -15.09 -5.62 -16.76
N PHE A 206 -15.37 -6.55 -17.69
CA PHE A 206 -14.35 -7.08 -18.61
C PHE A 206 -13.85 -6.04 -19.60
N VAL A 207 -14.74 -5.28 -20.23
CA VAL A 207 -14.38 -4.19 -21.17
C VAL A 207 -13.54 -3.13 -20.46
N MET A 208 -14.00 -2.67 -19.29
CA MET A 208 -13.26 -1.71 -18.46
C MET A 208 -11.86 -2.22 -18.11
N LYS A 209 -11.74 -3.47 -17.67
CA LYS A 209 -10.44 -4.08 -17.33
C LYS A 209 -9.48 -4.10 -18.52
N ILE A 210 -9.95 -4.54 -19.69
CA ILE A 210 -9.09 -4.69 -20.88
C ILE A 210 -8.62 -3.34 -21.40
N PHE A 211 -9.54 -2.37 -21.55
CA PHE A 211 -9.21 -1.08 -22.13
C PHE A 211 -8.45 -0.17 -21.17
N THR A 212 -8.75 -0.19 -19.87
CA THR A 212 -7.97 0.55 -18.87
C THR A 212 -6.52 0.07 -18.84
N ARG A 213 -6.29 -1.25 -18.95
CA ARG A 213 -4.92 -1.78 -19.05
C ARG A 213 -4.20 -1.31 -20.31
N LYS A 214 -4.88 -1.29 -21.47
CA LYS A 214 -4.29 -0.80 -22.73
C LYS A 214 -3.93 0.68 -22.64
N GLU A 215 -4.79 1.49 -22.03
CA GLU A 215 -4.58 2.92 -21.81
C GLU A 215 -3.37 3.18 -20.91
N ILE A 216 -3.29 2.50 -19.76
CA ILE A 216 -2.14 2.62 -18.83
C ILE A 216 -0.83 2.29 -19.56
N LEU A 217 -0.79 1.22 -20.37
CA LEU A 217 0.40 0.84 -21.13
C LEU A 217 0.77 1.86 -22.22
N ALA A 218 -0.21 2.50 -22.84
CA ALA A 218 0.05 3.54 -23.84
C ALA A 218 0.62 4.81 -23.17
N TYR A 219 0.06 5.22 -22.02
CA TYR A 219 0.55 6.36 -21.25
C TYR A 219 1.93 6.10 -20.62
N ALA A 220 2.24 4.87 -20.22
CA ALA A 220 3.54 4.53 -19.65
C ALA A 220 4.71 4.87 -20.58
N ARG A 221 4.52 4.78 -21.90
CA ARG A 221 5.54 5.16 -22.89
C ARG A 221 5.77 6.66 -22.93
N ALA A 222 4.70 7.46 -22.93
CA ALA A 222 4.79 8.91 -22.84
C ALA A 222 5.44 9.34 -21.51
N GLY A 223 5.05 8.71 -20.39
CA GLY A 223 5.66 8.95 -19.09
C GLY A 223 7.15 8.61 -19.04
N SER A 224 7.58 7.53 -19.71
CA SER A 224 9.00 7.17 -19.82
C SER A 224 9.80 8.25 -20.56
N ILE A 225 9.26 8.84 -21.63
CA ILE A 225 9.90 9.95 -22.35
C ILE A 225 10.03 11.17 -21.44
N SER A 226 8.98 11.56 -20.72
CA SER A 226 9.03 12.68 -19.78
C SER A 226 10.06 12.44 -18.67
N GLY A 227 10.14 11.22 -18.13
CA GLY A 227 11.14 10.85 -17.13
C GLY A 227 12.58 11.02 -17.65
N GLU A 228 12.87 10.54 -18.86
CA GLU A 228 14.18 10.72 -19.51
C GLU A 228 14.49 12.22 -19.71
N VAL A 229 13.53 12.98 -20.24
CA VAL A 229 13.68 14.40 -20.55
C VAL A 229 13.94 15.24 -19.30
N PHE A 230 13.19 15.05 -18.23
CA PHE A 230 13.37 15.82 -17.00
C PHE A 230 14.66 15.46 -16.26
N THR A 231 15.07 14.19 -16.31
CA THR A 231 16.36 13.76 -15.77
C THR A 231 17.53 14.38 -16.54
N ALA A 232 17.41 14.48 -17.87
CA ALA A 232 18.44 15.01 -18.76
C ALA A 232 18.20 16.48 -19.16
N VAL A 233 17.43 17.26 -18.40
CA VAL A 233 16.99 18.60 -18.82
C VAL A 233 18.17 19.54 -19.12
N ARG A 234 19.24 19.48 -18.32
CA ARG A 234 20.46 20.27 -18.54
C ARG A 234 21.12 19.93 -19.87
N THR A 235 21.13 18.65 -20.23
CA THR A 235 21.67 18.16 -21.51
C THR A 235 20.80 18.63 -22.67
N ILE A 236 19.47 18.47 -22.57
CA ILE A 236 18.55 18.86 -23.64
C ILE A 236 18.66 20.35 -23.94
N VAL A 237 18.68 21.19 -22.90
CA VAL A 237 18.83 22.65 -23.04
C VAL A 237 20.21 23.00 -23.60
N ALA A 238 21.28 22.35 -23.12
CA ALA A 238 22.63 22.59 -23.64
C ALA A 238 22.79 22.26 -25.13
N PHE A 239 22.00 21.31 -25.65
CA PHE A 239 22.02 20.90 -27.06
C PHE A 239 20.85 21.47 -27.89
N GLY A 240 19.97 22.30 -27.32
CA GLY A 240 18.81 22.87 -28.03
C GLY A 240 17.81 21.82 -28.54
N GLY A 241 17.64 20.72 -27.79
CA GLY A 241 16.84 19.55 -28.19
C GLY A 241 15.34 19.63 -27.88
N GLU A 242 14.84 20.75 -27.36
CA GLU A 242 13.49 20.86 -26.78
C GLU A 242 12.39 20.51 -27.78
N LYS A 243 12.50 21.01 -29.02
CA LYS A 243 11.50 20.75 -30.07
C LYS A 243 11.45 19.28 -30.47
N LYS A 244 12.62 18.63 -30.59
CA LYS A 244 12.72 17.21 -30.93
C LYS A 244 12.05 16.34 -29.86
N GLU A 245 12.28 16.67 -28.60
CA GLU A 245 11.70 15.93 -27.48
C GLU A 245 10.20 16.19 -27.33
N LEU A 246 9.74 17.41 -27.60
CA LEU A 246 8.31 17.74 -27.69
C LEU A 246 7.61 16.92 -28.78
N ASP A 247 8.21 16.81 -29.96
CA ASP A 247 7.66 16.02 -31.07
C ASP A 247 7.61 14.53 -30.70
N ARG A 248 8.67 14.00 -30.06
CA ARG A 248 8.73 12.61 -29.57
C ARG A 248 7.62 12.32 -28.56
N TYR A 249 7.40 13.22 -27.60
CA TYR A 249 6.32 13.11 -26.62
C TYR A 249 4.94 13.17 -27.28
N THR A 250 4.74 14.11 -28.20
CA THR A 250 3.45 14.28 -28.93
C THR A 250 3.09 13.04 -29.73
N GLN A 251 4.06 12.37 -30.36
CA GLN A 251 3.81 11.13 -31.10
C GLN A 251 3.29 10.00 -30.20
N GLU A 252 3.87 9.78 -29.03
CA GLU A 252 3.36 8.77 -28.09
C GLU A 252 2.01 9.18 -27.49
N LEU A 253 1.80 10.48 -27.21
CA LEU A 253 0.52 10.98 -26.72
C LEU A 253 -0.60 10.75 -27.73
N SER A 254 -0.36 10.94 -29.03
CA SER A 254 -1.35 10.67 -30.09
C SER A 254 -1.74 9.18 -30.18
N LYS A 255 -0.83 8.27 -29.83
CA LYS A 255 -1.13 6.83 -29.73
C LYS A 255 -2.00 6.54 -28.52
N ALA A 256 -1.70 7.16 -27.38
CA ALA A 256 -2.51 7.06 -26.17
C ALA A 256 -3.92 7.62 -26.39
N GLU A 257 -4.05 8.75 -27.07
CA GLU A 257 -5.33 9.36 -27.45
C GLU A 257 -6.21 8.39 -28.24
N LYS A 258 -5.67 7.72 -29.28
CA LYS A 258 -6.41 6.72 -30.06
C LYS A 258 -6.93 5.57 -29.20
N VAL A 259 -6.12 5.10 -28.24
CA VAL A 259 -6.54 4.05 -27.29
C VAL A 259 -7.63 4.58 -26.36
N GLY A 260 -7.52 5.82 -25.89
CA GLY A 260 -8.52 6.50 -25.07
C GLY A 260 -9.87 6.63 -25.80
N ILE A 261 -9.87 7.04 -27.08
CA ILE A 261 -11.09 7.12 -27.89
C ILE A 261 -11.74 5.73 -28.04
N GLN A 262 -10.95 4.69 -28.32
CA GLN A 262 -11.46 3.31 -28.40
C GLN A 262 -12.06 2.84 -27.07
N LYS A 263 -11.41 3.16 -25.95
CA LYS A 263 -11.94 2.90 -24.61
C LYS A 263 -13.28 3.61 -24.41
N SER A 264 -13.34 4.91 -24.67
CA SER A 264 -14.56 5.71 -24.49
C SER A 264 -15.72 5.18 -25.32
N LEU A 265 -15.48 4.78 -26.57
CA LEU A 265 -16.51 4.17 -27.41
C LEU A 265 -16.98 2.81 -26.86
N ALA A 266 -16.05 1.95 -26.44
CA ALA A 266 -16.39 0.64 -25.90
C ALA A 266 -17.17 0.75 -24.57
N VAL A 267 -16.73 1.63 -23.66
CA VAL A 267 -17.37 1.88 -22.38
C VAL A 267 -18.75 2.52 -22.57
N GLY A 268 -18.85 3.55 -23.44
CA GLY A 268 -20.13 4.18 -23.76
C GLY A 268 -21.12 3.22 -24.41
N GLY A 269 -20.65 2.30 -25.26
CA GLY A 269 -21.49 1.25 -25.84
C GLY A 269 -22.08 0.30 -24.79
N VAL A 270 -21.25 -0.16 -23.85
CA VAL A 270 -21.74 -1.04 -22.77
C VAL A 270 -22.66 -0.28 -21.80
N ASP A 271 -22.36 0.97 -21.48
CA ASP A 271 -23.22 1.81 -20.64
C ASP A 271 -24.61 2.00 -21.28
N GLY A 272 -24.66 2.23 -22.60
CA GLY A 272 -25.91 2.21 -23.37
C GLY A 272 -26.65 0.88 -23.29
N CYS A 273 -25.95 -0.25 -23.35
CA CYS A 273 -26.56 -1.58 -23.15
C CYS A 273 -27.10 -1.78 -21.72
N ILE A 274 -26.42 -1.26 -20.69
CA ILE A 274 -26.92 -1.28 -19.30
C ILE A 274 -28.23 -0.51 -19.24
N GLY A 275 -28.25 0.72 -19.74
CA GLY A 275 -29.46 1.55 -19.80
C GLY A 275 -30.61 0.85 -20.52
N LEU A 276 -30.36 0.30 -21.72
CA LEU A 276 -31.36 -0.46 -22.46
C LEU A 276 -31.90 -1.66 -21.67
N SER A 277 -31.03 -2.42 -21.01
CA SER A 277 -31.44 -3.60 -20.23
C SER A 277 -32.34 -3.21 -19.05
N VAL A 278 -32.02 -2.13 -18.35
CA VAL A 278 -32.78 -1.62 -17.20
C VAL A 278 -34.15 -1.09 -17.64
N TYR A 279 -34.22 -0.27 -18.69
CA TYR A 279 -35.49 0.24 -19.19
C TYR A 279 -36.36 -0.85 -19.83
N SER A 280 -35.77 -1.85 -20.49
CA SER A 280 -36.52 -2.99 -21.01
C SER A 280 -37.09 -3.86 -19.89
N ALA A 281 -36.31 -4.09 -18.82
CA ALA A 281 -36.79 -4.77 -17.63
C ALA A 281 -37.93 -3.99 -16.96
N ALA A 282 -37.79 -2.66 -16.84
CA ALA A 282 -38.85 -1.79 -16.33
C ALA A 282 -40.14 -1.94 -17.16
N ALA A 283 -40.04 -1.85 -18.48
CA ALA A 283 -41.18 -1.98 -19.39
C ALA A 283 -41.90 -3.34 -19.22
N LEU A 284 -41.14 -4.43 -19.09
CA LEU A 284 -41.69 -5.76 -18.86
C LEU A 284 -42.41 -5.87 -17.50
N ILE A 285 -41.79 -5.35 -16.43
CA ILE A 285 -42.36 -5.35 -15.07
C ILE A 285 -43.65 -4.54 -15.04
N PHE A 286 -43.68 -3.34 -15.64
CA PHE A 286 -44.88 -2.53 -15.70
C PHE A 286 -45.97 -3.17 -16.56
N TRP A 287 -45.64 -3.69 -17.75
CA TRP A 287 -46.62 -4.35 -18.62
C TRP A 287 -47.29 -5.55 -17.93
N TYR A 288 -46.49 -6.44 -17.33
CA TYR A 288 -47.03 -7.60 -16.62
C TYR A 288 -47.73 -7.19 -15.31
N GLY A 289 -47.20 -6.15 -14.64
CA GLY A 289 -47.80 -5.56 -13.45
C GLY A 289 -49.20 -5.02 -13.71
N PHE A 290 -49.41 -4.24 -14.78
CA PHE A 290 -50.74 -3.75 -15.16
C PHE A 290 -51.72 -4.89 -15.42
N ARG A 291 -51.27 -5.95 -16.10
CA ARG A 291 -52.10 -7.14 -16.31
C ARG A 291 -52.49 -7.82 -15.00
N LEU A 292 -51.58 -7.93 -14.03
CA LEU A 292 -51.85 -8.49 -12.70
C LEU A 292 -52.80 -7.62 -11.87
N ILE A 293 -52.77 -6.29 -12.04
CA ILE A 293 -53.74 -5.36 -11.43
C ILE A 293 -55.14 -5.72 -11.96
N ASP A 294 -55.29 -5.85 -13.28
CA ASP A 294 -56.59 -6.13 -13.92
C ASP A 294 -57.12 -7.54 -13.63
N THR A 295 -56.26 -8.56 -13.58
CA THR A 295 -56.71 -9.97 -13.47
C THR A 295 -56.71 -10.53 -12.06
N GLU A 296 -55.81 -10.08 -11.20
CA GLU A 296 -55.59 -10.68 -9.86
C GLU A 296 -55.71 -9.67 -8.72
N GLY A 297 -56.07 -8.41 -9.00
CA GLY A 297 -56.31 -7.39 -7.98
C GLY A 297 -55.04 -6.93 -7.26
N TYR A 298 -53.88 -6.93 -7.94
CA TYR A 298 -52.68 -6.31 -7.40
C TYR A 298 -52.85 -4.80 -7.23
N ASP A 299 -52.23 -4.21 -6.20
CA ASP A 299 -52.20 -2.75 -6.06
C ASP A 299 -51.14 -2.11 -6.96
N ALA A 300 -51.38 -0.88 -7.43
CA ALA A 300 -50.40 -0.10 -8.19
C ALA A 300 -49.10 0.13 -7.40
N GLY A 301 -49.17 0.39 -6.09
CA GLY A 301 -48.01 0.52 -5.23
C GLY A 301 -47.15 -0.74 -5.15
N SER A 302 -47.77 -1.93 -5.27
CA SER A 302 -47.06 -3.22 -5.29
C SER A 302 -46.19 -3.36 -6.54
N VAL A 303 -46.69 -2.92 -7.70
CA VAL A 303 -45.93 -2.93 -8.96
C VAL A 303 -44.74 -2.00 -8.88
N VAL A 304 -44.95 -0.77 -8.37
CA VAL A 304 -43.87 0.22 -8.20
C VAL A 304 -42.81 -0.26 -7.21
N LEU A 305 -43.22 -0.88 -6.10
CA LEU A 305 -42.28 -1.45 -5.11
C LEU A 305 -41.39 -2.53 -5.70
N VAL A 306 -41.98 -3.49 -6.44
CA VAL A 306 -41.20 -4.59 -7.03
C VAL A 306 -40.22 -4.04 -8.07
N PHE A 307 -40.64 -3.06 -8.88
CA PHE A 307 -39.76 -2.38 -9.83
C PHE A 307 -38.59 -1.68 -9.12
N ILE A 308 -38.87 -0.80 -8.14
CA ILE A 308 -37.84 -0.03 -7.43
C ILE A 308 -36.87 -0.96 -6.71
N ASN A 309 -37.35 -1.98 -6.00
CA ASN A 309 -36.47 -2.90 -5.26
C ASN A 309 -35.56 -3.73 -6.17
N ILE A 310 -36.01 -4.08 -7.38
CA ILE A 310 -35.18 -4.84 -8.34
C ILE A 310 -34.17 -3.95 -9.04
N LEU A 311 -34.54 -2.70 -9.33
CA LEU A 311 -33.60 -1.69 -9.81
C LEU A 311 -32.51 -1.42 -8.77
N LEU A 312 -32.89 -1.12 -7.53
CA LEU A 312 -31.97 -0.86 -6.43
C LEU A 312 -31.14 -2.10 -6.09
N GLY A 313 -31.73 -3.28 -6.10
CA GLY A 313 -31.02 -4.54 -5.92
C GLY A 313 -29.93 -4.75 -6.97
N SER A 314 -30.21 -4.44 -8.23
CA SER A 314 -29.22 -4.52 -9.31
C SER A 314 -28.05 -3.55 -9.08
N ILE A 315 -28.33 -2.32 -8.63
CA ILE A 315 -27.32 -1.31 -8.29
C ILE A 315 -26.47 -1.77 -7.08
N PHE A 316 -27.10 -2.28 -6.03
CA PHE A 316 -26.39 -2.79 -4.85
C PHE A 316 -25.47 -3.95 -5.22
N LEU A 317 -25.93 -4.92 -6.01
CA LEU A 317 -25.09 -6.01 -6.47
C LEU A 317 -23.93 -5.51 -7.36
N GLY A 318 -24.22 -4.55 -8.25
CA GLY A 318 -23.22 -3.89 -9.09
C GLY A 318 -22.13 -3.16 -8.29
N ASN A 319 -22.47 -2.59 -7.14
CA ASN A 319 -21.53 -1.92 -6.24
C ASN A 319 -20.80 -2.87 -5.28
N ALA A 320 -21.40 -4.01 -4.92
CA ALA A 320 -20.78 -5.00 -4.03
C ALA A 320 -19.58 -5.71 -4.67
N LEU A 321 -19.67 -6.04 -5.97
CA LEU A 321 -18.63 -6.80 -6.67
C LEU A 321 -17.28 -6.05 -6.75
N PRO A 322 -17.21 -4.76 -7.13
CA PRO A 322 -15.96 -3.99 -7.09
C PRO A 322 -15.33 -3.91 -5.69
N SER A 323 -16.13 -3.92 -4.61
CA SER A 323 -15.60 -3.92 -3.23
C SER A 323 -14.72 -5.13 -2.93
N MET A 324 -14.96 -6.28 -3.57
CA MET A 324 -14.10 -7.47 -3.40
C MET A 324 -12.66 -7.24 -3.88
N GLN A 325 -12.48 -6.42 -4.92
CA GLN A 325 -11.14 -6.09 -5.42
C GLN A 325 -10.31 -5.36 -4.36
N TYR A 326 -10.92 -4.48 -3.57
CA TYR A 326 -10.23 -3.77 -2.49
C TYR A 326 -9.73 -4.72 -1.40
N PHE A 327 -10.49 -5.77 -1.07
CA PHE A 327 -10.05 -6.79 -0.10
C PHE A 327 -8.86 -7.60 -0.61
N LEU A 328 -8.88 -7.96 -1.89
CA LEU A 328 -7.77 -8.68 -2.52
C LEU A 328 -6.51 -7.80 -2.58
N SER A 329 -6.64 -6.53 -2.97
CA SER A 329 -5.53 -5.58 -2.98
C SER A 329 -4.97 -5.35 -1.57
N ALA A 330 -5.84 -5.19 -0.56
CA ALA A 330 -5.43 -5.04 0.83
C ALA A 330 -4.67 -6.27 1.34
N LYS A 331 -5.11 -7.48 0.97
CA LYS A 331 -4.40 -8.73 1.31
C LYS A 331 -2.99 -8.77 0.72
N THR A 332 -2.83 -8.43 -0.56
CA THR A 332 -1.51 -8.40 -1.21
C THR A 332 -0.60 -7.33 -0.60
N ALA A 333 -1.16 -6.14 -0.31
CA ALA A 333 -0.41 -5.08 0.37
C ALA A 333 0.02 -5.50 1.78
N ALA A 334 -0.88 -6.13 2.54
CA ALA A 334 -0.61 -6.63 3.88
C ALA A 334 0.46 -7.73 3.89
N GLN A 335 0.48 -8.62 2.89
CA GLN A 335 1.50 -9.66 2.77
C GLN A 335 2.92 -9.06 2.74
N ASN A 336 3.15 -8.04 1.91
CA ASN A 336 4.45 -7.38 1.82
C ASN A 336 4.83 -6.59 3.09
N ILE A 337 3.86 -5.87 3.67
CA ILE A 337 4.09 -5.04 4.86
C ILE A 337 4.31 -5.93 6.09
N TYR A 338 3.50 -6.96 6.27
CA TYR A 338 3.58 -7.85 7.43
C TYR A 338 4.79 -8.78 7.33
N GLY A 339 5.15 -9.24 6.13
CA GLY A 339 6.40 -9.94 5.89
C GLY A 339 7.61 -9.14 6.34
N THR A 340 7.66 -7.84 6.03
CA THR A 340 8.74 -6.95 6.50
C THR A 340 8.70 -6.74 8.02
N ILE A 341 7.51 -6.62 8.62
CA ILE A 341 7.36 -6.46 10.09
C ILE A 341 7.83 -7.71 10.84
N GLU A 342 7.59 -8.88 10.27
CA GLU A 342 7.85 -10.18 10.90
C GLU A 342 9.25 -10.73 10.55
N ARG A 343 9.93 -10.18 9.54
CA ARG A 343 11.29 -10.55 9.17
C ARG A 343 12.27 -10.22 10.30
N VAL A 344 12.89 -11.26 10.83
CA VAL A 344 14.09 -11.15 11.67
C VAL A 344 15.32 -11.13 10.74
N PRO A 345 16.12 -10.05 10.72
CA PRO A 345 17.29 -9.96 9.86
C PRO A 345 18.40 -10.93 10.32
N PRO A 346 19.23 -11.46 9.41
CA PRO A 346 20.37 -12.31 9.79
C PRO A 346 21.37 -11.58 10.69
N ILE A 347 21.64 -10.31 10.39
CA ILE A 347 22.45 -9.41 11.22
C ILE A 347 21.48 -8.53 12.01
N ASP A 348 21.14 -8.96 13.22
CA ASP A 348 20.15 -8.29 14.06
C ASP A 348 20.79 -7.40 15.13
N LYS A 349 20.52 -6.09 15.05
CA LYS A 349 20.98 -5.12 16.06
C LYS A 349 20.27 -5.26 17.41
N ASP A 350 19.10 -5.88 17.44
CA ASP A 350 18.33 -6.15 18.66
C ASP A 350 18.52 -7.60 19.13
N GLY A 351 19.44 -8.36 18.50
CA GLY A 351 19.78 -9.72 18.88
C GLY A 351 20.64 -9.79 20.14
N GLU A 352 20.75 -10.99 20.71
CA GLU A 352 21.64 -11.25 21.85
C GLU A 352 23.10 -11.36 21.39
N GLY A 353 24.04 -10.90 22.21
CA GLY A 353 25.47 -11.01 21.92
C GLY A 353 26.34 -10.70 23.13
N VAL A 354 27.62 -11.00 23.02
CA VAL A 354 28.63 -10.77 24.07
C VAL A 354 29.04 -9.30 24.08
N ILE A 355 28.95 -8.65 25.24
CA ILE A 355 29.45 -7.30 25.45
C ILE A 355 30.92 -7.39 25.89
N LEU A 356 31.81 -6.76 25.12
CA LEU A 356 33.22 -6.64 25.50
C LEU A 356 33.39 -5.53 26.54
N ASN A 357 33.80 -5.89 27.75
CA ASN A 357 34.04 -4.90 28.82
C ASN A 357 35.31 -4.06 28.58
N ASN A 358 36.32 -4.62 27.91
CA ASN A 358 37.59 -3.97 27.63
C ASN A 358 37.85 -4.00 26.12
N PHE A 359 37.61 -2.88 25.45
CA PHE A 359 37.93 -2.70 24.03
C PHE A 359 39.25 -1.94 23.88
N HIS A 360 40.31 -2.62 23.42
CA HIS A 360 41.62 -2.00 23.18
C HIS A 360 41.85 -1.65 21.70
N GLY A 361 41.12 -2.30 20.79
CA GLY A 361 41.20 -2.08 19.34
C GLY A 361 42.08 -3.09 18.61
N ASN A 362 42.28 -4.30 19.16
CA ASN A 362 42.95 -5.39 18.44
C ASN A 362 41.97 -6.11 17.51
N ILE A 363 42.30 -6.17 16.23
CA ILE A 363 41.43 -6.72 15.18
C ILE A 363 42.22 -7.69 14.30
N GLN A 364 41.64 -8.84 13.98
CA GLN A 364 42.27 -9.84 13.12
C GLN A 364 41.29 -10.40 12.08
N PHE A 365 41.67 -10.32 10.81
CA PHE A 365 41.03 -11.05 9.71
C PHE A 365 41.79 -12.35 9.52
N GLN A 366 41.08 -13.49 9.57
CA GLN A 366 41.65 -14.82 9.38
C GLN A 366 41.00 -15.53 8.19
N ASN A 367 41.74 -15.65 7.09
CA ASN A 367 41.30 -16.31 5.85
C ASN A 367 39.93 -15.86 5.33
N VAL A 368 39.64 -14.56 5.44
CA VAL A 368 38.32 -14.01 5.13
C VAL A 368 38.07 -14.01 3.63
N SER A 369 36.96 -14.61 3.23
CA SER A 369 36.45 -14.55 1.86
C SER A 369 35.07 -13.91 1.83
N PHE A 370 34.83 -13.02 0.87
CA PHE A 370 33.62 -12.21 0.83
C PHE A 370 33.11 -11.93 -0.59
N VAL A 371 31.79 -11.89 -0.72
CA VAL A 371 31.03 -11.62 -1.94
C VAL A 371 29.83 -10.76 -1.55
N TYR A 372 29.51 -9.72 -2.32
CA TYR A 372 28.29 -8.94 -2.10
C TYR A 372 27.05 -9.74 -2.55
N PRO A 373 25.96 -9.78 -1.76
CA PRO A 373 24.74 -10.50 -2.13
C PRO A 373 24.14 -10.08 -3.48
N THR A 374 24.28 -8.79 -3.84
CA THR A 374 23.80 -8.25 -5.12
C THR A 374 24.66 -8.66 -6.32
N ARG A 375 25.85 -9.22 -6.11
CA ARG A 375 26.81 -9.67 -7.15
C ARG A 375 27.50 -10.98 -6.73
N PRO A 376 26.75 -12.09 -6.59
CA PRO A 376 27.25 -13.36 -6.07
C PRO A 376 28.39 -13.97 -6.92
N GLU A 377 28.49 -13.59 -8.19
CA GLU A 377 29.50 -14.06 -9.13
C GLU A 377 30.88 -13.40 -8.96
N VAL A 378 30.99 -12.31 -8.18
CA VAL A 378 32.23 -11.55 -8.03
C VAL A 378 32.78 -11.69 -6.60
N LYS A 379 33.86 -12.47 -6.45
CA LYS A 379 34.64 -12.53 -5.22
C LYS A 379 35.41 -11.21 -5.03
N ILE A 380 35.20 -10.56 -3.88
CA ILE A 380 35.86 -9.28 -3.53
C ILE A 380 37.08 -9.53 -2.66
N LEU A 381 36.96 -10.42 -1.67
CA LEU A 381 38.06 -10.86 -0.82
C LEU A 381 38.21 -12.38 -0.96
N GLU A 382 39.46 -12.84 -1.06
CA GLU A 382 39.81 -14.26 -1.16
C GLU A 382 40.92 -14.56 -0.15
N ASN A 383 40.63 -15.41 0.84
CA ASN A 383 41.58 -15.81 1.89
C ASN A 383 42.37 -14.63 2.51
N PHE A 384 41.68 -13.52 2.75
CA PHE A 384 42.28 -12.29 3.22
C PHE A 384 42.72 -12.40 4.69
N ASN A 385 43.96 -11.98 4.98
CA ASN A 385 44.53 -11.98 6.32
C ASN A 385 45.10 -10.59 6.65
N LEU A 386 44.73 -10.06 7.80
CA LEU A 386 45.18 -8.75 8.29
C LEU A 386 45.17 -8.75 9.82
N THR A 387 46.16 -8.13 10.44
CA THR A 387 46.21 -7.95 11.89
C THR A 387 46.45 -6.47 12.19
N LEU A 388 45.53 -5.87 12.93
CA LEU A 388 45.58 -4.48 13.39
C LEU A 388 45.79 -4.49 14.90
N LYS A 389 46.85 -3.85 15.38
CA LYS A 389 47.13 -3.76 16.82
C LYS A 389 46.60 -2.45 17.37
N SER A 390 46.16 -2.49 18.62
CA SER A 390 45.77 -1.30 19.39
C SER A 390 46.79 -0.17 19.26
N GLY A 391 46.31 1.05 19.05
CA GLY A 391 47.11 2.28 18.96
C GLY A 391 47.83 2.51 17.63
N GLN A 392 47.64 1.64 16.62
CA GLN A 392 48.22 1.82 15.30
C GLN A 392 47.30 2.58 14.36
N THR A 393 47.89 3.46 13.55
CA THR A 393 47.24 4.05 12.36
C THR A 393 47.65 3.23 11.14
N VAL A 394 46.68 2.57 10.49
CA VAL A 394 46.92 1.71 9.34
C VAL A 394 46.27 2.30 8.09
N ALA A 395 47.05 2.44 7.02
CA ALA A 395 46.57 2.91 5.73
C ALA A 395 46.40 1.74 4.75
N LEU A 396 45.20 1.58 4.20
CA LEU A 396 44.90 0.60 3.15
C LEU A 396 44.96 1.27 1.77
N VAL A 397 45.94 0.88 0.96
CA VAL A 397 46.15 1.42 -0.39
C VAL A 397 45.99 0.35 -1.46
N GLY A 398 45.42 0.71 -2.60
CA GLY A 398 45.20 -0.22 -3.71
C GLY A 398 44.31 0.36 -4.80
N PRO A 399 44.26 -0.27 -5.98
CA PRO A 399 43.44 0.19 -7.11
C PRO A 399 41.94 0.21 -6.78
N SER A 400 41.14 0.93 -7.57
CA SER A 400 39.67 0.90 -7.40
C SER A 400 39.16 -0.55 -7.54
N GLY A 401 38.19 -0.93 -6.69
CA GLY A 401 37.66 -2.30 -6.65
C GLY A 401 38.47 -3.30 -5.83
N SER A 402 39.62 -2.93 -5.24
CA SER A 402 40.47 -3.85 -4.45
C SER A 402 39.91 -4.23 -3.05
N GLY A 403 38.62 -4.01 -2.78
CA GLY A 403 37.99 -4.39 -1.50
C GLY A 403 38.22 -3.45 -0.31
N LYS A 404 38.90 -2.30 -0.46
CA LYS A 404 39.21 -1.37 0.65
C LYS A 404 37.99 -0.97 1.49
N SER A 405 36.96 -0.43 0.85
CA SER A 405 35.71 -0.05 1.54
C SER A 405 34.96 -1.27 2.07
N THR A 406 35.16 -2.45 1.45
CA THR A 406 34.53 -3.69 1.90
C THR A 406 35.10 -4.14 3.25
N ILE A 407 36.41 -4.02 3.46
CA ILE A 407 37.04 -4.27 4.77
C ILE A 407 36.39 -3.39 5.84
N VAL A 408 36.19 -2.10 5.54
CA VAL A 408 35.54 -1.13 6.44
C VAL A 408 34.07 -1.49 6.71
N HIS A 409 33.32 -1.95 5.70
CA HIS A 409 31.93 -2.41 5.86
C HIS A 409 31.83 -3.68 6.70
N MET A 410 32.77 -4.62 6.55
CA MET A 410 32.83 -5.84 7.36
C MET A 410 33.20 -5.54 8.81
N LEU A 411 34.09 -4.56 9.07
CA LEU A 411 34.34 -4.07 10.43
C LEU A 411 33.13 -3.38 11.06
N GLN A 412 32.27 -2.74 10.27
CA GLN A 412 30.99 -2.22 10.80
C GLN A 412 29.93 -3.32 10.97
N ARG A 413 30.28 -4.56 10.60
CA ARG A 413 29.38 -5.72 10.51
C ARG A 413 28.11 -5.36 9.75
N TYR A 414 28.27 -4.67 8.61
CA TYR A 414 27.20 -4.52 7.62
C TYR A 414 27.01 -5.80 6.82
N TYR A 415 28.07 -6.59 6.70
CA TYR A 415 28.07 -7.88 6.05
C TYR A 415 28.93 -8.85 6.86
N ASP A 416 28.47 -10.10 6.94
CA ASP A 416 29.26 -11.19 7.51
C ASP A 416 30.15 -11.81 6.43
N ALA A 417 31.25 -12.45 6.86
CA ALA A 417 32.14 -13.16 5.95
C ALA A 417 31.46 -14.42 5.39
N ALA A 418 31.72 -14.74 4.12
CA ALA A 418 31.24 -15.99 3.52
C ALA A 418 32.07 -17.21 3.99
N ALA A 419 33.35 -16.98 4.29
CA ALA A 419 34.26 -17.94 4.91
C ALA A 419 35.35 -17.19 5.70
N GLY A 420 35.93 -17.86 6.69
CA GLY A 420 36.90 -17.25 7.62
C GLY A 420 36.21 -16.44 8.71
N ASN A 421 37.01 -15.81 9.58
CA ASN A 421 36.52 -15.15 10.79
C ASN A 421 37.17 -13.77 10.95
N ILE A 422 36.42 -12.84 11.52
CA ILE A 422 36.93 -11.52 11.95
C ILE A 422 36.89 -11.51 13.47
N LEU A 423 38.06 -11.44 14.09
CA LEU A 423 38.20 -11.46 15.54
C LEU A 423 38.44 -10.05 16.07
N ILE A 424 37.67 -9.66 17.08
CA ILE A 424 37.82 -8.42 17.85
C ILE A 424 38.21 -8.83 19.27
N GLU A 425 39.41 -8.45 19.71
CA GLU A 425 39.98 -8.91 20.99
C GLU A 425 39.94 -10.45 21.16
N GLY A 426 40.06 -11.18 20.04
CA GLY A 426 40.03 -12.64 20.00
C GLY A 426 38.64 -13.28 19.98
N THR A 427 37.55 -12.50 20.07
CA THR A 427 36.16 -12.97 19.95
C THR A 427 35.65 -12.72 18.54
N ASP A 428 34.88 -13.65 17.97
CA ASP A 428 34.30 -13.45 16.64
C ASP A 428 33.31 -12.27 16.65
N ILE A 429 33.43 -11.38 15.66
CA ILE A 429 32.53 -10.23 15.48
C ILE A 429 31.05 -10.65 15.41
N CYS A 430 30.77 -11.87 14.95
CA CYS A 430 29.43 -12.45 14.84
C CYS A 430 28.79 -12.74 16.21
N GLU A 431 29.60 -12.98 17.25
CA GLU A 431 29.14 -13.32 18.60
C GLU A 431 28.92 -12.07 19.47
N LEU A 432 29.38 -10.90 19.01
CA LEU A 432 29.29 -9.66 19.77
C LEU A 432 27.89 -9.04 19.73
N ASP A 433 27.54 -8.35 20.82
CA ASP A 433 26.41 -7.43 20.82
C ASP A 433 26.68 -6.27 19.84
N LEU A 434 25.85 -6.17 18.81
CA LEU A 434 26.11 -5.28 17.68
C LEU A 434 26.03 -3.79 18.07
N LYS A 435 25.17 -3.43 19.04
CA LYS A 435 25.02 -2.05 19.50
C LYS A 435 26.22 -1.61 20.33
N ALA A 436 26.61 -2.43 21.30
CA ALA A 436 27.77 -2.19 22.14
C ALA A 436 29.05 -2.14 21.30
N TYR A 437 29.18 -3.02 20.31
CA TYR A 437 30.33 -3.02 19.39
C TYR A 437 30.38 -1.76 18.53
N ARG A 438 29.28 -1.38 17.86
CA ARG A 438 29.23 -0.18 17.02
C ARG A 438 29.42 1.11 17.81
N ALA A 439 29.06 1.14 19.09
CA ALA A 439 29.32 2.29 19.97
C ALA A 439 30.83 2.55 20.20
N GLN A 440 31.71 1.56 19.93
CA GLN A 440 33.16 1.72 20.00
C GLN A 440 33.79 2.21 18.68
N ILE A 441 32.99 2.36 17.61
CA ILE A 441 33.50 2.66 16.26
C ILE A 441 33.02 4.04 15.81
N GLY A 442 33.98 4.93 15.51
CA GLY A 442 33.74 6.14 14.71
C GLY A 442 34.00 5.86 13.23
N CYS A 443 33.08 6.26 12.35
CA CYS A 443 33.24 6.13 10.89
C CYS A 443 33.01 7.47 10.20
N VAL A 444 33.92 7.86 9.31
CA VAL A 444 33.77 9.01 8.42
C VAL A 444 33.63 8.50 7.00
N GLN A 445 32.48 8.77 6.38
CA GLN A 445 32.17 8.33 5.02
C GLN A 445 32.82 9.24 3.98
N GLN A 446 33.06 8.69 2.77
CA GLN A 446 33.62 9.45 1.65
C GLN A 446 32.69 10.60 1.22
N GLU A 447 31.38 10.35 1.22
CA GLU A 447 30.34 11.35 0.99
C GLU A 447 29.57 11.53 2.31
N PRO A 448 29.84 12.61 3.07
CA PRO A 448 29.14 12.84 4.34
C PRO A 448 27.67 13.18 4.06
N ILE A 449 26.78 12.54 4.81
CA ILE A 449 25.34 12.80 4.80
C ILE A 449 24.98 13.49 6.11
N LEU A 450 24.29 14.62 6.02
CA LEU A 450 23.71 15.32 7.16
C LEU A 450 22.19 15.24 7.08
N PHE A 451 21.55 15.17 8.23
CA PHE A 451 20.10 15.14 8.35
C PHE A 451 19.54 16.55 8.50
N GLU A 452 18.31 16.75 8.05
CA GLU A 452 17.55 17.97 8.27
C GLU A 452 17.46 18.26 9.77
N GLY A 453 17.75 19.51 10.17
CA GLY A 453 17.84 19.91 11.57
C GLY A 453 19.06 20.78 11.84
N THR A 454 19.42 21.00 13.11
CA THR A 454 20.55 21.87 13.42
C THR A 454 21.90 21.17 13.23
N ILE A 455 22.98 21.96 13.03
CA ILE A 455 24.35 21.43 13.07
C ILE A 455 24.62 20.73 14.41
N ALA A 456 24.12 21.30 15.51
CA ALA A 456 24.23 20.70 16.85
C ALA A 456 23.53 19.34 16.92
N ASP A 457 22.34 19.19 16.33
CA ASP A 457 21.62 17.92 16.30
C ASP A 457 22.37 16.85 15.52
N ASN A 458 22.97 17.21 14.39
CA ASN A 458 23.80 16.30 13.59
C ASN A 458 25.05 15.85 14.36
N ILE A 459 25.74 16.74 15.08
CA ILE A 459 26.87 16.35 15.92
C ILE A 459 26.41 15.46 17.08
N ARG A 460 25.26 15.77 17.70
CA ARG A 460 24.66 15.00 18.80
C ARG A 460 24.26 13.58 18.39
N MET A 461 24.11 13.28 17.10
CA MET A 461 23.89 11.90 16.65
C MET A 461 25.04 10.95 17.00
N GLY A 462 26.26 11.46 17.18
CA GLY A 462 27.41 10.65 17.62
C GLY A 462 27.33 10.23 19.09
N LYS A 463 26.65 11.02 19.93
CA LYS A 463 26.39 10.76 21.36
C LYS A 463 25.12 11.48 21.78
N LEU A 464 24.02 10.73 21.89
CA LEU A 464 22.65 11.28 22.04
C LEU A 464 22.48 12.10 23.33
N ASP A 465 23.26 11.81 24.36
CA ASP A 465 23.27 12.47 25.67
C ASP A 465 24.39 13.53 25.80
N ALA A 466 25.02 13.95 24.68
CA ALA A 466 26.08 14.94 24.70
C ALA A 466 25.60 16.33 25.14
N THR A 467 26.37 16.96 26.03
CA THR A 467 26.13 18.35 26.44
C THR A 467 26.55 19.33 25.33
N GLU A 468 26.07 20.57 25.38
CA GLU A 468 26.50 21.61 24.42
C GLU A 468 28.02 21.84 24.45
N GLU A 469 28.62 21.74 25.64
CA GLU A 469 30.07 21.87 25.83
C GLU A 469 30.83 20.74 25.12
N GLU A 470 30.35 19.50 25.22
CA GLU A 470 30.93 18.34 24.51
C GLU A 470 30.80 18.49 22.98
N ILE A 471 29.66 19.03 22.51
CA ILE A 471 29.43 19.31 21.09
C ILE A 471 30.42 20.39 20.59
N GLU A 472 30.60 21.46 21.35
CA GLU A 472 31.53 22.53 21.01
C GLU A 472 32.99 22.03 21.00
N GLU A 473 33.37 21.21 21.99
CA GLU A 473 34.70 20.59 22.05
C GLU A 473 34.94 19.66 20.85
N ALA A 474 33.94 18.86 20.45
CA ALA A 474 34.02 18.02 19.26
C ALA A 474 34.20 18.85 17.99
N ALA A 475 33.45 19.96 17.85
CA ALA A 475 33.58 20.88 16.72
C ALA A 475 34.95 21.56 16.67
N LYS A 476 35.54 21.90 17.82
CA LYS A 476 36.91 22.45 17.92
C LYS A 476 37.95 21.41 17.50
N LYS A 477 37.84 20.16 17.99
CA LYS A 477 38.74 19.05 17.60
C LYS A 477 38.67 18.72 16.11
N ALA A 478 37.49 18.87 15.50
CA ALA A 478 37.29 18.68 14.06
C ALA A 478 37.68 19.91 13.21
N ASN A 479 38.19 20.99 13.81
CA ASN A 479 38.48 22.26 13.15
C ASN A 479 37.27 22.88 12.42
N ALA A 480 36.06 22.66 12.93
CA ALA A 480 34.81 23.13 12.36
C ALA A 480 34.20 24.32 13.14
N HIS A 481 34.62 24.53 14.39
CA HIS A 481 34.01 25.54 15.27
C HIS A 481 34.05 26.97 14.70
N GLU A 482 35.18 27.42 14.16
CA GLU A 482 35.31 28.77 13.60
C GLU A 482 34.39 29.00 12.39
N PHE A 483 34.28 28.01 11.50
CA PHE A 483 33.35 28.07 10.37
C PHE A 483 31.89 28.14 10.85
N ILE A 484 31.52 27.30 11.82
CA ILE A 484 30.15 27.24 12.36
C ILE A 484 29.78 28.56 13.05
N SER A 485 30.68 29.12 13.87
CA SER A 485 30.45 30.36 14.61
C SER A 485 30.30 31.59 13.70
N ASN A 486 30.83 31.53 12.49
CA ASN A 486 30.70 32.60 11.49
C ASN A 486 29.44 32.47 10.61
N LEU A 487 28.66 31.39 10.74
CA LEU A 487 27.41 31.24 10.01
C LEU A 487 26.30 32.13 10.60
N PRO A 488 25.45 32.75 9.76
CA PRO A 488 24.23 33.39 10.25
C PRO A 488 23.30 32.36 10.89
N GLU A 489 22.54 32.73 11.93
CA GLU A 489 21.62 31.81 12.65
C GLU A 489 20.64 31.06 11.71
N VAL A 490 20.24 31.68 10.59
CA VAL A 490 19.34 31.09 9.57
C VAL A 490 19.98 29.88 8.86
N VAL A 491 21.30 29.75 8.86
CA VAL A 491 22.07 28.69 8.17
C VAL A 491 22.54 27.59 9.15
N LEU A 492 22.22 27.72 10.44
CA LEU A 492 22.47 26.66 11.42
C LEU A 492 21.49 25.48 11.27
N VAL A 493 20.46 25.65 10.45
CA VAL A 493 19.49 24.60 10.07
C VAL A 493 19.86 24.08 8.69
N ILE A 494 20.18 22.79 8.64
CA ILE A 494 20.36 22.01 7.42
C ILE A 494 18.96 21.69 6.90
N ALA A 495 18.68 22.07 5.65
CA ALA A 495 17.39 21.91 4.97
C ALA A 495 17.52 20.99 3.75
#